data_AF-A0A1G7ANX8-F1
#
_entry.id   AF-A0A1G7ANX8-F1
#
_cell.length_a   1.000
_cell.length_b   1.000
_cell.length_c   1.000
_cell.angle_alpha   90.00
_cell.angle_beta   90.00
_cell.angle_gamma   90.00
#
_symmetry.space_group_name_H-M   'P 1'
#
loop_
_entity.id
_entity.type
_entity.pdbx_description
1 polymer ?
#
loop_
_entity_poly.entity_id
_entity_poly.type
_entity_poly.pdbx_seq_one_letter_code
_entity_poly.pdbx_strand_id
1 'polypeptide(L)'
;MTEPSHVPAEDDDPAGTGLLACLVELERHVGELGPDQPPRLFALVRNDDLLAAEPGLAQQLGIRSSADGGPVEALTAVEQDTFTPGTDLIGALSGIEWPDSVHGCAVACERSFLPAGLEHDLPDDPEQAAAAVHEHPQRQDVRVVVGVLRSGHRHGVARLVQHPEELLGGVDLVPGLAQVLAYTLLTDDPGGPEPERPGQHPSEQASRAPHPPAPAQEDLRA
;
A
#
# COMPACT_ATOMS: atom_id res chain seq x y z
N MET A 1 -1.37 -31.63 -42.39
CA MET A 1 -0.39 -30.86 -41.59
C MET A 1 -1.16 -29.67 -41.05
N THR A 2 -1.66 -29.79 -39.83
CA THR A 2 -2.35 -28.70 -39.15
C THR A 2 -1.28 -27.95 -38.38
N GLU A 3 -1.03 -26.70 -38.74
CA GLU A 3 -0.16 -25.81 -37.96
C GLU A 3 -0.67 -25.74 -36.51
N PRO A 4 0.21 -25.79 -35.50
CA PRO A 4 -0.22 -25.53 -34.14
C PRO A 4 -0.63 -24.05 -34.04
N SER A 5 -1.91 -23.82 -33.73
CA SER A 5 -2.41 -22.50 -33.32
C SER A 5 -1.54 -21.99 -32.17
N HIS A 6 -0.75 -20.96 -32.45
CA HIS A 6 -0.09 -20.16 -31.42
C HIS A 6 -1.20 -19.44 -30.64
N VAL A 7 -1.47 -19.93 -29.44
CA VAL A 7 -2.23 -19.19 -28.43
C VAL A 7 -1.41 -17.93 -28.13
N PRO A 8 -1.96 -16.71 -28.23
CA PRO A 8 -1.20 -15.51 -27.86
C PRO A 8 -0.81 -15.62 -26.38
N ALA A 9 0.46 -15.33 -26.08
CA ALA A 9 1.00 -15.34 -24.72
C ALA A 9 0.18 -14.38 -23.84
N GLU A 10 -0.51 -14.92 -22.85
CA GLU A 10 -1.16 -14.16 -21.76
C GLU A 10 -0.12 -13.62 -20.74
N ASP A 11 1.18 -13.70 -21.06
CA ASP A 11 2.34 -13.53 -20.16
C ASP A 11 3.17 -12.25 -20.39
N ASP A 12 2.73 -11.29 -21.22
CA ASP A 12 3.51 -10.07 -21.52
C ASP A 12 2.98 -8.83 -20.80
N ASP A 13 2.69 -8.96 -19.50
CA ASP A 13 2.49 -7.79 -18.63
C ASP A 13 3.82 -7.43 -17.93
N PRO A 14 4.53 -6.39 -18.41
CA PRO A 14 5.81 -6.01 -17.83
C PRO A 14 5.65 -5.48 -16.40
N ALA A 15 4.52 -4.87 -16.05
CA ALA A 15 4.29 -4.32 -14.72
C ALA A 15 4.15 -5.44 -13.67
N GLY A 16 3.33 -6.46 -13.95
CA GLY A 16 3.23 -7.66 -13.14
C GLY A 16 4.55 -8.42 -13.02
N THR A 17 5.30 -8.53 -14.13
CA THR A 17 6.63 -9.17 -14.15
C THR A 17 7.64 -8.41 -13.28
N GLY A 18 7.70 -7.07 -13.40
CA GLY A 18 8.57 -6.21 -12.60
C GLY A 18 8.22 -6.26 -11.10
N LEU A 19 6.93 -6.27 -10.78
CA LEU A 19 6.45 -6.47 -9.41
C LEU A 19 6.91 -7.81 -8.85
N LEU A 20 6.65 -8.93 -9.56
CA LEU A 20 7.06 -10.26 -9.10
C LEU A 20 8.57 -10.33 -8.86
N ALA A 21 9.38 -9.85 -9.80
CA ALA A 21 10.84 -9.83 -9.64
C ALA A 21 11.28 -9.07 -8.38
N CYS A 22 10.66 -7.91 -8.12
CA CYS A 22 10.90 -7.12 -6.92
C CYS A 22 10.51 -7.87 -5.63
N LEU A 23 9.37 -8.55 -5.60
CA LEU A 23 8.94 -9.30 -4.42
C LEU A 23 9.83 -10.50 -4.12
N VAL A 24 10.33 -11.19 -5.15
CA VAL A 24 11.30 -12.29 -4.99
C VAL A 24 12.61 -11.76 -4.41
N GLU A 25 13.07 -10.60 -4.87
CA GLU A 25 14.27 -9.95 -4.30
C GLU A 25 14.07 -9.57 -2.84
N LEU A 26 12.92 -8.98 -2.50
CA LEU A 26 12.54 -8.65 -1.12
C LEU A 26 12.46 -9.90 -0.24
N GLU A 27 11.84 -10.99 -0.73
CA GLU A 27 11.75 -12.25 0.02
C GLU A 27 13.14 -12.77 0.37
N ARG A 28 14.04 -12.83 -0.63
CA ARG A 28 15.43 -13.24 -0.42
C ARG A 28 16.15 -12.31 0.55
N HIS A 29 16.04 -10.99 0.36
CA HIS A 29 16.71 -9.99 1.18
C HIS A 29 16.30 -10.10 2.65
N VAL A 30 14.98 -10.13 2.91
CA VAL A 30 14.48 -10.28 4.29
C VAL A 30 14.87 -11.66 4.82
N GLY A 31 14.85 -12.70 3.97
CA GLY A 31 15.35 -14.06 4.25
C GLY A 31 16.75 -14.09 4.85
N GLU A 32 17.67 -13.30 4.29
CA GLU A 32 19.06 -13.20 4.73
C GLU A 32 19.22 -12.56 6.12
N LEU A 33 18.20 -11.84 6.62
CA LEU A 33 18.19 -11.23 7.96
C LEU A 33 17.90 -12.25 9.07
N GLY A 34 17.48 -13.46 8.70
CA GLY A 34 17.13 -14.53 9.62
C GLY A 34 15.61 -14.69 9.84
N PRO A 35 15.23 -15.59 10.76
CA PRO A 35 13.83 -15.78 11.16
C PRO A 35 13.38 -14.68 12.13
N ASP A 36 12.08 -14.70 12.48
CA ASP A 36 11.45 -13.86 13.49
C ASP A 36 11.66 -12.35 13.22
N GLN A 37 11.68 -11.97 11.94
CA GLN A 37 11.77 -10.57 11.55
C GLN A 37 10.45 -9.84 11.78
N PRO A 38 10.48 -8.60 12.31
CA PRO A 38 9.28 -7.78 12.38
C PRO A 38 8.76 -7.47 10.96
N PRO A 39 7.47 -7.14 10.80
CA PRO A 39 6.97 -6.74 9.50
C PRO A 39 7.69 -5.48 8.98
N ARG A 40 8.08 -5.50 7.71
CA ARG A 40 8.79 -4.41 7.02
C ARG A 40 7.94 -3.89 5.88
N LEU A 41 7.87 -2.57 5.76
CA LEU A 41 7.13 -1.88 4.70
C LEU A 41 8.11 -1.27 3.70
N PHE A 42 7.78 -1.33 2.41
CA PHE A 42 8.61 -0.85 1.33
C PHE A 42 7.79 0.02 0.39
N ALA A 43 8.34 1.18 0.02
CA ALA A 43 7.88 1.95 -1.12
C ALA A 43 8.49 1.38 -2.39
N LEU A 44 7.69 1.19 -3.44
CA LEU A 44 8.17 0.72 -4.74
C LEU A 44 8.23 1.90 -5.71
N VAL A 45 9.41 2.15 -6.26
CA VAL A 45 9.67 3.25 -7.19
C VAL A 45 10.24 2.67 -8.48
N ARG A 46 9.76 3.13 -9.64
CA ARG A 46 10.33 2.70 -10.92
C ARG A 46 11.78 3.16 -11.03
N ASN A 47 12.62 2.27 -11.54
CA ASN A 47 14.04 2.54 -11.74
C ASN A 47 14.29 3.74 -12.65
N ASP A 48 13.48 3.89 -13.70
CA ASP A 48 13.58 5.02 -14.64
C ASP A 48 13.31 6.36 -13.93
N ASP A 49 12.28 6.41 -13.07
CA ASP A 49 11.92 7.62 -12.32
C ASP A 49 12.92 7.92 -11.20
N LEU A 50 13.40 6.89 -10.51
CA LEU A 50 14.45 7.05 -9.50
C LEU A 50 15.75 7.58 -10.12
N LEU A 51 16.12 7.10 -11.31
CA LEU A 51 17.29 7.59 -12.04
C LEU A 51 17.14 9.04 -12.49
N ALA A 52 15.93 9.43 -12.90
CA ALA A 52 15.63 10.81 -13.28
C ALA A 52 15.65 11.78 -12.08
N ALA A 53 15.11 11.36 -10.93
CA ALA A 53 15.03 12.17 -9.72
C ALA A 53 16.36 12.22 -8.95
N GLU A 54 17.01 11.07 -8.75
CA GLU A 54 18.16 10.88 -7.86
C GLU A 54 19.32 10.13 -8.58
N PRO A 55 19.96 10.73 -9.60
CA PRO A 55 20.96 10.05 -10.43
C PRO A 55 22.19 9.57 -9.66
N GLY A 56 22.58 10.29 -8.59
CA GLY A 56 23.70 9.89 -7.74
C GLY A 56 23.41 8.60 -6.97
N LEU A 57 22.20 8.47 -6.42
CA LEU A 57 21.76 7.26 -5.73
C LEU A 57 21.62 6.09 -6.72
N ALA A 58 21.02 6.34 -7.90
CA ALA A 58 20.92 5.34 -8.96
C ALA A 58 22.30 4.78 -9.37
N GLN A 59 23.31 5.64 -9.45
CA GLN A 59 24.70 5.20 -9.72
C GLN A 59 25.26 4.33 -8.60
N GLN A 60 25.02 4.67 -7.33
CA GLN A 60 25.47 3.88 -6.18
C GLN A 60 24.82 2.50 -6.14
N LEU A 61 23.54 2.42 -6.54
CA LEU A 61 22.76 1.17 -6.60
C LEU A 61 22.99 0.38 -7.90
N GLY A 62 23.72 0.93 -8.87
CA GLY A 62 23.94 0.29 -10.17
C GLY A 62 22.67 0.17 -11.02
N ILE A 63 21.69 1.04 -10.80
CA ILE A 63 20.41 1.05 -11.52
C ILE A 63 20.66 1.49 -12.96
N ARG A 64 20.06 0.75 -13.91
CA ARG A 64 20.06 1.07 -15.33
C ARG A 64 18.66 1.39 -15.79
N SER A 65 18.54 2.40 -16.64
CA SER A 65 17.27 2.73 -17.28
C SER A 65 16.85 1.62 -18.23
N SER A 66 15.56 1.52 -18.51
CA SER A 66 15.02 0.64 -19.57
C SER A 66 15.61 0.98 -20.94
N ALA A 67 15.88 2.27 -21.21
CA ALA A 67 16.54 2.73 -22.44
C ALA A 67 18.00 2.26 -22.56
N ASP A 68 18.70 2.05 -21.44
CA ASP A 68 20.08 1.58 -21.37
C ASP A 68 20.18 0.04 -21.20
N GLY A 69 19.13 -0.69 -21.56
CA GLY A 69 19.07 -2.15 -21.49
C GLY A 69 18.84 -2.71 -20.09
N GLY A 70 18.32 -1.90 -19.16
CA GLY A 70 17.71 -2.36 -17.93
C GLY A 70 16.36 -3.04 -18.16
N PRO A 71 15.83 -3.83 -17.20
CA PRO A 71 14.51 -4.42 -17.34
C PRO A 71 13.41 -3.35 -17.38
N VAL A 72 12.41 -3.56 -18.24
CA VAL A 72 11.23 -2.69 -18.34
C VAL A 72 10.38 -2.86 -17.07
N GLU A 73 9.79 -1.76 -16.57
CA GLU A 73 9.03 -1.73 -15.29
C GLU A 73 9.81 -2.25 -14.07
N ALA A 74 11.15 -2.22 -14.10
CA ALA A 74 11.97 -2.56 -12.94
C ALA A 74 11.69 -1.60 -11.77
N LEU A 75 11.60 -2.16 -10.57
CA LEU A 75 11.30 -1.43 -9.33
C LEU A 75 12.48 -1.48 -8.38
N THR A 76 12.72 -0.37 -7.71
CA THR A 76 13.54 -0.28 -6.50
C THR A 76 12.62 -0.25 -5.30
N ALA A 77 12.87 -1.15 -4.33
CA ALA A 77 12.18 -1.17 -3.06
C ALA A 77 12.95 -0.33 -2.02
N VAL A 78 12.30 0.69 -1.47
CA VAL A 78 12.85 1.56 -0.44
C VAL A 78 12.18 1.22 0.89
N GLU A 79 12.95 0.67 1.84
CA GLU A 79 12.43 0.31 3.16
C GLU A 79 11.98 1.55 3.95
N GLN A 80 10.85 1.42 4.66
CA GLN A 80 10.34 2.42 5.60
C GLN A 80 10.79 2.03 7.01
N ASP A 81 12.01 2.40 7.37
CA ASP A 81 12.68 2.03 8.63
C ASP A 81 11.96 2.51 9.90
N THR A 82 11.09 3.51 9.77
CA THR A 82 10.25 4.01 10.88
C THR A 82 8.93 3.26 11.07
N PHE A 83 8.58 2.34 10.16
CA PHE A 83 7.35 1.56 10.24
C PHE A 83 7.46 0.48 11.33
N THR A 84 6.68 0.63 12.41
CA THR A 84 6.62 -0.34 13.51
C THR A 84 5.16 -0.68 13.82
N PRO A 85 4.61 -1.77 13.27
CA PRO A 85 3.18 -2.06 13.38
C PRO A 85 2.73 -2.62 14.74
N GLY A 86 3.66 -3.02 15.60
CA GLY A 86 3.32 -3.71 16.85
C GLY A 86 2.58 -5.01 16.56
N THR A 87 1.44 -5.23 17.23
CA THR A 87 0.61 -6.44 17.10
C THR A 87 -0.47 -6.35 16.02
N ASP A 88 -0.84 -5.13 15.58
CA ASP A 88 -1.89 -4.90 14.58
C ASP A 88 -1.31 -4.34 13.27
N LEU A 89 -0.81 -5.26 12.44
CA LEU A 89 -0.30 -4.93 11.11
C LEU A 89 -1.33 -4.23 10.22
N ILE A 90 -2.60 -4.66 10.28
CA ILE A 90 -3.63 -4.13 9.39
C ILE A 90 -4.02 -2.72 9.79
N GLY A 91 -4.21 -2.46 11.09
CA GLY A 91 -4.44 -1.12 11.61
C GLY A 91 -3.27 -0.18 11.33
N ALA A 92 -2.03 -0.64 11.50
CA ALA A 92 -0.84 0.16 11.21
C ALA A 92 -0.73 0.53 9.72
N LEU A 93 -1.00 -0.41 8.82
CA LEU A 93 -1.02 -0.14 7.37
C LEU A 93 -2.13 0.83 6.96
N SER A 94 -3.27 0.80 7.65
CA SER A 94 -4.42 1.65 7.31
C SER A 94 -4.16 3.15 7.48
N GLY A 95 -3.13 3.54 8.25
CA GLY A 95 -2.70 4.93 8.42
C GLY A 95 -1.58 5.37 7.48
N ILE A 96 -1.17 4.52 6.54
CA ILE A 96 -0.09 4.84 5.60
C ILE A 96 -0.66 5.58 4.39
N GLU A 97 0.02 6.66 4.01
CA GLU A 97 -0.22 7.41 2.78
C GLU A 97 1.08 7.51 1.99
N TRP A 98 0.96 7.50 0.67
CA TRP A 98 2.10 7.52 -0.23
C TRP A 98 2.07 8.72 -1.18
N PRO A 99 3.20 9.42 -1.37
CA PRO A 99 3.29 10.47 -2.38
C PRO A 99 3.17 9.89 -3.79
N ASP A 100 2.89 10.75 -4.77
CA ASP A 100 2.70 10.35 -6.18
C ASP A 100 3.94 9.69 -6.81
N SER A 101 5.14 9.97 -6.28
CA SER A 101 6.39 9.34 -6.72
C SER A 101 6.47 7.83 -6.39
N VAL A 102 5.65 7.36 -5.45
CA VAL A 102 5.58 5.95 -5.07
C VAL A 102 4.57 5.24 -5.96
N HIS A 103 5.06 4.30 -6.76
CA HIS A 103 4.28 3.59 -7.78
C HIS A 103 3.52 2.40 -7.22
N GLY A 104 4.00 1.88 -6.10
CA GLY A 104 3.43 0.75 -5.40
C GLY A 104 4.02 0.64 -4.00
N CYS A 105 3.54 -0.34 -3.25
CA CYS A 105 4.09 -0.65 -1.95
C CYS A 105 4.14 -2.16 -1.76
N ALA A 106 5.03 -2.62 -0.90
CA ALA A 106 5.13 -4.01 -0.51
C ALA A 106 5.32 -4.13 1.00
N VAL A 107 4.84 -5.24 1.57
CA VAL A 107 5.08 -5.60 2.96
C VAL A 107 5.66 -7.00 3.01
N ALA A 108 6.70 -7.18 3.82
CA ALA A 108 7.24 -8.48 4.19
C ALA A 108 6.89 -8.75 5.64
N CYS A 109 6.32 -9.92 5.95
CA CYS A 109 6.03 -10.32 7.32
C CYS A 109 6.16 -11.84 7.50
N GLU A 110 6.50 -12.26 8.71
CA GLU A 110 6.47 -13.66 9.10
C GLU A 110 5.19 -13.95 9.90
N ARG A 111 4.62 -15.15 9.69
CA ARG A 111 3.46 -15.64 10.42
C ARG A 111 3.70 -17.06 10.88
N SER A 112 3.56 -17.27 12.18
CA SER A 112 3.54 -18.60 12.80
C SER A 112 2.13 -19.19 12.73
N PHE A 113 2.03 -20.47 12.42
CA PHE A 113 0.79 -21.23 12.44
C PHE A 113 1.05 -22.67 12.88
N LEU A 114 0.01 -23.36 13.30
CA LEU A 114 0.08 -24.78 13.63
C LEU A 114 -0.34 -25.62 12.42
N PRO A 115 0.36 -26.74 12.14
CA PRO A 115 -0.15 -27.76 11.26
C PRO A 115 -1.54 -28.26 11.69
N ALA A 116 -2.34 -28.68 10.71
CA ALA A 116 -3.68 -29.19 10.94
C ALA A 116 -3.71 -30.29 12.00
N GLY A 117 -4.65 -30.19 12.95
CA GLY A 117 -4.85 -31.17 14.01
C GLY A 117 -4.00 -30.94 15.26
N LEU A 118 -3.16 -29.91 15.28
CA LEU A 118 -2.47 -29.44 16.49
C LEU A 118 -3.16 -28.23 17.15
N GLU A 119 -4.27 -27.77 16.58
CA GLU A 119 -5.02 -26.58 17.05
C GLU A 119 -5.97 -26.89 18.21
N HIS A 120 -6.17 -28.17 18.56
CA HIS A 120 -7.21 -28.62 19.49
C HIS A 120 -7.09 -28.06 20.91
N ASP A 121 -5.88 -27.72 21.36
CA ASP A 121 -5.61 -27.21 22.70
C ASP A 121 -5.41 -25.68 22.74
N LEU A 122 -5.71 -24.96 21.64
CA LEU A 122 -5.57 -23.51 21.60
C LEU A 122 -6.67 -22.83 22.44
N PRO A 123 -6.32 -21.78 23.21
CA PRO A 123 -7.28 -20.93 23.89
C PRO A 123 -8.29 -20.28 22.92
N ASP A 124 -9.51 -20.01 23.39
CA ASP A 124 -10.52 -19.27 22.61
C ASP A 124 -10.15 -17.78 22.43
N ASP A 125 -9.36 -17.24 23.37
CA ASP A 125 -8.90 -15.85 23.32
C ASP A 125 -7.79 -15.69 22.25
N PRO A 126 -7.94 -14.79 21.26
CA PRO A 126 -7.07 -14.74 20.10
C PRO A 126 -5.63 -14.32 20.43
N GLU A 127 -5.42 -13.46 21.43
CA GLU A 127 -4.08 -13.06 21.87
C GLU A 127 -3.37 -14.22 22.56
N GLN A 128 -4.06 -14.92 23.45
CA GLN A 128 -3.53 -16.13 24.09
C GLN A 128 -3.30 -17.27 23.09
N ALA A 129 -4.17 -17.43 22.09
CA ALA A 129 -4.00 -18.39 21.00
C ALA A 129 -2.74 -18.08 20.18
N ALA A 130 -2.55 -16.82 19.77
CA ALA A 130 -1.35 -16.40 19.04
C ALA A 130 -0.06 -16.65 19.84
N ALA A 131 -0.07 -16.34 21.15
CA ALA A 131 1.04 -16.64 22.04
C ALA A 131 1.30 -18.15 22.16
N ALA A 132 0.25 -18.97 22.29
CA ALA A 132 0.38 -20.42 22.37
C ALA A 132 0.95 -21.03 21.07
N VAL A 133 0.52 -20.53 19.90
CA VAL A 133 1.09 -20.93 18.60
C VAL A 133 2.58 -20.58 18.53
N HIS A 134 2.96 -19.37 18.95
CA HIS A 134 4.35 -18.92 18.91
C HIS A 134 5.27 -19.79 19.78
N GLU A 135 4.82 -20.20 20.96
CA GLU A 135 5.59 -21.07 21.87
C GLU A 135 5.58 -22.56 21.47
N HIS A 136 4.74 -22.95 20.49
CA HIS A 136 4.55 -24.37 20.17
C HIS A 136 5.78 -24.96 19.43
N PRO A 137 6.30 -26.12 19.85
CA PRO A 137 7.52 -26.71 19.27
C PRO A 137 7.36 -27.19 17.82
N GLN A 138 6.13 -27.48 17.40
CA GLN A 138 5.81 -27.91 16.03
C GLN A 138 5.24 -26.77 15.16
N ARG A 139 5.33 -25.51 15.61
CA ARG A 139 4.89 -24.38 14.79
C ARG A 139 5.60 -24.37 13.44
N GLN A 140 4.90 -23.85 12.44
CA GLN A 140 5.44 -23.55 11.13
C GLN A 140 5.46 -22.04 10.98
N ASP A 141 6.50 -21.51 10.37
CA ASP A 141 6.65 -20.08 10.12
C ASP A 141 6.67 -19.87 8.61
N VAL A 142 5.79 -19.00 8.12
CA VAL A 142 5.76 -18.59 6.72
C VAL A 142 6.18 -17.13 6.63
N ARG A 143 7.17 -16.87 5.79
CA ARG A 143 7.51 -15.52 5.34
C ARG A 143 6.70 -15.22 4.12
N VAL A 144 5.92 -14.15 4.16
CA VAL A 144 5.12 -13.68 3.03
C VAL A 144 5.60 -12.28 2.66
N VAL A 145 5.78 -12.05 1.36
CA VAL A 145 5.95 -10.72 0.79
C VAL A 145 4.79 -10.46 -0.16
N VAL A 146 4.02 -9.41 0.10
CA VAL A 146 2.90 -8.98 -0.73
C VAL A 146 3.17 -7.59 -1.25
N GLY A 147 2.96 -7.36 -2.54
CA GLY A 147 3.08 -6.04 -3.13
C GLY A 147 1.94 -5.74 -4.10
N VAL A 148 1.71 -4.43 -4.25
CA VAL A 148 0.67 -3.87 -5.11
C VAL A 148 1.20 -2.63 -5.81
N LEU A 149 0.70 -2.37 -7.01
CA LEU A 149 0.97 -1.16 -7.79
C LEU A 149 -0.29 -0.30 -7.91
N ARG A 150 -0.12 1.01 -8.10
CA ARG A 150 -1.22 1.94 -8.42
C ARG A 150 -1.97 1.57 -9.71
N SER A 151 -1.31 0.86 -10.62
CA SER A 151 -1.93 0.30 -11.82
C SER A 151 -2.92 -0.84 -11.56
N GLY A 152 -3.05 -1.29 -10.30
CA GLY A 152 -3.96 -2.36 -9.88
C GLY A 152 -3.33 -3.75 -9.84
N HIS A 153 -2.08 -3.89 -10.30
CA HIS A 153 -1.35 -5.15 -10.21
C HIS A 153 -1.06 -5.51 -8.76
N ARG A 154 -1.19 -6.80 -8.44
CA ARG A 154 -0.87 -7.35 -7.13
C ARG A 154 -0.22 -8.71 -7.28
N HIS A 155 0.69 -9.03 -6.36
CA HIS A 155 1.29 -10.34 -6.28
C HIS A 155 1.73 -10.62 -4.84
N GLY A 156 1.75 -11.90 -4.47
CA GLY A 156 2.35 -12.36 -3.24
C GLY A 156 3.33 -13.49 -3.52
N VAL A 157 4.42 -13.53 -2.77
CA VAL A 157 5.33 -14.66 -2.70
C VAL A 157 5.47 -15.12 -1.24
N ALA A 158 5.67 -16.41 -1.02
CA ALA A 158 5.86 -16.95 0.31
C ALA A 158 6.83 -18.12 0.35
N ARG A 159 7.57 -18.21 1.45
CA ARG A 159 8.51 -19.30 1.74
C ARG A 159 8.31 -19.77 3.17
N LEU A 160 8.24 -21.08 3.36
CA LEU A 160 8.26 -21.66 4.70
C LEU A 160 9.69 -21.57 5.25
N VAL A 161 9.83 -21.08 6.49
CA VAL A 161 11.15 -20.96 7.14
C VAL A 161 11.77 -22.34 7.35
N GLN A 162 10.95 -23.34 7.68
CA GLN A 162 11.34 -24.73 7.87
C GLN A 162 11.64 -25.47 6.54
N HIS A 163 11.11 -24.98 5.42
CA HIS A 163 11.27 -25.55 4.07
C HIS A 163 11.71 -24.48 3.07
N PRO A 164 12.95 -23.96 3.20
CA PRO A 164 13.41 -22.81 2.45
C PRO A 164 13.69 -23.12 0.98
N GLU A 165 13.54 -24.36 0.51
CA GLU A 165 13.74 -24.75 -0.88
C GLU A 165 12.61 -24.32 -1.82
N GLU A 166 11.39 -24.13 -1.30
CA GLU A 166 10.19 -23.91 -2.11
C GLU A 166 9.68 -22.47 -1.98
N LEU A 167 9.54 -21.79 -3.12
CA LEU A 167 8.92 -20.47 -3.21
C LEU A 167 7.55 -20.60 -3.83
N LEU A 168 6.53 -20.21 -3.07
CA LEU A 168 5.16 -20.13 -3.53
C LEU A 168 4.89 -18.72 -4.06
N GLY A 169 4.05 -18.60 -5.09
CA GLY A 169 3.70 -17.31 -5.68
C GLY A 169 2.28 -17.30 -6.23
N GLY A 170 1.62 -16.15 -6.16
CA GLY A 170 0.30 -15.97 -6.75
C GLY A 170 -0.30 -14.58 -6.52
N VAL A 171 -1.18 -14.17 -7.45
CA VAL A 171 -1.89 -12.89 -7.39
C VAL A 171 -2.85 -12.75 -6.20
N ASP A 172 -3.33 -13.88 -5.68
CA ASP A 172 -4.28 -13.95 -4.56
C ASP A 172 -3.72 -14.78 -3.38
N LEU A 173 -2.40 -14.80 -3.20
CA LEU A 173 -1.77 -15.57 -2.13
C LEU A 173 -2.24 -15.10 -0.73
N VAL A 174 -2.32 -13.79 -0.51
CA VAL A 174 -2.87 -13.18 0.72
C VAL A 174 -3.76 -12.00 0.35
N PRO A 175 -5.02 -12.27 -0.06
CA PRO A 175 -5.87 -11.27 -0.70
C PRO A 175 -6.25 -10.12 0.25
N GLY A 176 -6.45 -10.42 1.54
CA GLY A 176 -6.76 -9.39 2.54
C GLY A 176 -5.63 -8.37 2.71
N LEU A 177 -4.38 -8.83 2.71
CA LEU A 177 -3.22 -7.94 2.86
C LEU A 177 -2.98 -7.12 1.59
N ALA A 178 -3.09 -7.75 0.41
CA ALA A 178 -3.02 -7.03 -0.86
C ALA A 178 -4.08 -5.93 -0.95
N GLN A 179 -5.31 -6.20 -0.49
CA GLN A 179 -6.38 -5.22 -0.49
C GLN A 179 -6.08 -4.02 0.41
N VAL A 180 -5.55 -4.26 1.62
CA VAL A 180 -5.17 -3.18 2.55
C VAL A 180 -4.06 -2.32 1.95
N LEU A 181 -3.03 -2.94 1.39
CA LEU A 181 -1.96 -2.18 0.70
C LEU A 181 -2.50 -1.34 -0.45
N ALA A 182 -3.41 -1.89 -1.26
CA ALA A 182 -4.00 -1.16 -2.37
C ALA A 182 -4.78 0.08 -1.90
N TYR A 183 -5.44 -0.01 -0.74
CA TYR A 183 -6.12 1.15 -0.13
C TYR A 183 -5.14 2.26 0.26
N THR A 184 -3.94 1.94 0.74
CA THR A 184 -2.91 2.95 1.08
C THR A 184 -2.42 3.75 -0.13
N LEU A 185 -2.61 3.21 -1.34
CA LEU A 185 -2.21 3.83 -2.60
C LEU A 185 -3.34 4.63 -3.26
N LEU A 186 -4.52 4.73 -2.64
CA LEU A 186 -5.53 5.66 -3.11
C LEU A 186 -5.13 7.06 -2.69
N THR A 187 -4.96 7.97 -3.65
CA THR A 187 -4.79 9.38 -3.35
C THR A 187 -6.10 9.89 -2.76
N ASP A 188 -6.07 10.51 -1.57
CA ASP A 188 -7.21 11.29 -1.08
C ASP A 188 -7.43 12.39 -2.13
N ASP A 189 -8.56 12.38 -2.83
CA ASP A 189 -8.88 13.43 -3.80
C ASP A 189 -9.37 14.65 -3.00
N PRO A 190 -8.57 15.73 -2.85
CA PRO A 190 -9.05 16.94 -2.15
C PRO A 190 -10.12 17.71 -2.94
N GLY A 191 -10.59 17.17 -4.08
CA GLY A 191 -11.53 17.78 -5.02
C GLY A 191 -12.87 17.07 -5.17
N GLY A 192 -13.16 16.06 -4.32
CA GLY A 192 -14.51 15.48 -4.23
C GLY A 192 -15.52 16.60 -3.95
N PRO A 193 -16.72 16.59 -4.57
CA PRO A 193 -17.65 17.69 -4.43
C PRO A 193 -17.95 17.90 -2.94
N GLU A 194 -17.55 19.07 -2.43
CA GLU A 194 -17.82 19.50 -1.07
C GLU A 194 -19.32 19.28 -0.81
N PRO A 195 -19.72 18.52 0.24
CA PRO A 195 -21.14 18.26 0.47
C PRO A 195 -21.84 19.61 0.63
N GLU A 196 -22.73 19.94 -0.31
CA GLU A 196 -23.48 21.18 -0.29
C GLU A 196 -24.11 21.35 1.09
N ARG A 197 -23.65 22.35 1.84
CA ARG A 197 -24.22 22.66 3.15
C ARG A 197 -25.69 23.03 2.94
N PRO A 198 -26.65 22.29 3.51
CA PRO A 198 -28.05 22.64 3.34
C PRO A 198 -28.32 23.93 4.12
N GLY A 199 -28.66 25.02 3.41
CA GLY A 199 -29.42 26.12 4.02
C GLY A 199 -28.94 27.56 3.84
N GLN A 200 -28.13 27.93 2.84
CA GLN A 200 -27.97 29.35 2.49
C GLN A 200 -28.71 29.71 1.21
N HIS A 201 -30.04 29.86 1.33
CA HIS A 201 -30.80 30.67 0.39
C HIS A 201 -30.43 32.15 0.57
N PRO A 202 -30.20 32.92 -0.51
CA PRO A 202 -30.04 34.36 -0.43
C PRO A 202 -31.39 34.99 -0.09
N SER A 203 -31.50 35.66 1.06
CA SER A 203 -32.68 36.45 1.40
C SER A 203 -32.80 37.64 0.43
N GLU A 204 -33.87 37.60 -0.35
CA GLU A 204 -34.34 38.66 -1.24
C GLU A 204 -34.39 40.03 -0.56
N GLN A 205 -34.01 41.03 -1.34
CA GLN A 205 -34.13 42.45 -1.04
C GLN A 205 -35.60 42.83 -0.82
N ALA A 206 -35.95 43.24 0.41
CA ALA A 206 -37.21 43.92 0.70
C ALA A 206 -37.00 45.44 0.75
N SER A 207 -37.37 46.10 -0.35
CA SER A 207 -37.90 47.47 -0.50
C SER A 207 -37.81 48.41 0.71
N ARG A 208 -36.95 49.43 0.59
CA ARG A 208 -36.92 50.61 1.47
C ARG A 208 -37.71 51.75 0.81
N ALA A 209 -38.92 52.01 1.29
CA ALA A 209 -39.66 53.24 0.99
C ALA A 209 -39.24 54.37 1.96
N PRO A 210 -39.16 55.65 1.54
CA PRO A 210 -38.71 56.74 2.39
C PRO A 210 -39.84 57.32 3.26
N HIS A 211 -39.51 57.58 4.53
CA HIS A 211 -40.34 58.28 5.52
C HIS A 211 -40.33 59.79 5.24
N PRO A 212 -41.47 60.52 5.33
CA PRO A 212 -41.48 61.98 5.17
C PRO A 212 -40.93 62.70 6.42
N PRO A 213 -40.38 63.93 6.29
CA PRO A 213 -39.83 64.68 7.41
C PRO A 213 -40.92 65.40 8.24
N ALA A 214 -40.71 65.46 9.55
CA ALA A 214 -41.51 66.22 10.52
C ALA A 214 -41.18 67.73 10.49
N PRO A 215 -42.11 68.62 10.87
CA PRO A 215 -42.00 70.06 10.64
C PRO A 215 -41.08 70.80 11.63
N ALA A 216 -40.54 71.92 11.14
CA ALA A 216 -39.70 72.87 11.86
C ALA A 216 -40.41 73.49 13.08
N GLN A 217 -39.67 73.62 14.17
CA GLN A 217 -39.98 74.54 15.26
C GLN A 217 -38.85 75.58 15.32
N GLU A 218 -39.32 76.81 15.08
CA GLU A 218 -38.66 78.10 15.05
C GLU A 218 -38.02 78.42 16.41
N ASP A 219 -36.71 78.70 16.42
CA ASP A 219 -36.02 79.25 17.58
C ASP A 219 -36.08 80.79 17.50
N LEU A 220 -36.85 81.38 18.42
CA LEU A 220 -36.92 82.81 18.63
C LEU A 220 -35.97 83.18 19.77
N ARG A 221 -34.88 83.89 19.46
CA ARG A 221 -34.38 85.10 20.18
C ARG A 221 -32.97 85.53 19.70
N ALA A 222 -32.90 86.58 18.90
CA ALA A 222 -32.51 87.95 19.28
C ALA A 222 -32.23 88.79 18.03
#